data_AF-A0A3G8YCV3-F1
#
_entry.id   AF-A0A3G8YCV3-F1
#
_cell.length_a   1.000
_cell.length_b   1.000
_cell.length_c   1.000
_cell.angle_alpha   90.00
_cell.angle_beta   90.00
_cell.angle_gamma   90.00
#
_symmetry.space_group_name_H-M   'P 1'
#
loop_
_entity.id
_entity.type
_entity.pdbx_description
1 polymer ?
#
loop_
_entity_poly.entity_id
_entity_poly.type
_entity_poly.pdbx_seq_one_letter_code
_entity_poly.pdbx_strand_id
1 'polypeptide(L)'
;MSGFPLQTKVPESNAQKVQAFHAAIDSPYPQRPEVPNAERLSLRLTLLREEMQEVEAEFQHLSANLAATPADLAPLAHELADLLYVTYGALGALGVDADAVFAEVHRANLSKTSGPRRADGKQLKPEGWQKADVLEVMLAEVKSGSPVEK
;
A
#
# COMPACT_ATOMS: atom_id res chain seq x y z
N MET A 1 -18.26 -12.86 40.47
CA MET A 1 -17.10 -12.80 39.54
C MET A 1 -17.60 -12.20 38.24
N SER A 2 -17.44 -10.89 38.05
CA SER A 2 -17.84 -10.20 36.81
C SER A 2 -16.70 -10.29 35.81
N GLY A 3 -16.88 -11.09 34.75
CA GLY A 3 -15.97 -11.10 33.61
C GLY A 3 -16.12 -9.80 32.84
N PHE A 4 -15.06 -9.00 32.78
CA PHE A 4 -14.97 -7.91 31.81
C PHE A 4 -14.82 -8.52 30.42
N PRO A 5 -15.59 -8.09 29.41
CA PRO A 5 -15.37 -8.53 28.04
C PRO A 5 -14.03 -7.97 27.56
N LEU A 6 -13.13 -8.86 27.12
CA LEU A 6 -11.92 -8.49 26.39
C LEU A 6 -12.36 -7.86 25.07
N GLN A 7 -12.37 -6.53 25.00
CA GLN A 7 -12.41 -5.84 23.70
C GLN A 7 -11.09 -6.10 23.00
N THR A 8 -11.07 -7.02 22.04
CA THR A 8 -9.95 -7.17 21.13
C THR A 8 -9.93 -5.95 20.21
N LYS A 9 -9.05 -4.99 20.49
CA LYS A 9 -8.81 -3.85 19.60
C LYS A 9 -8.28 -4.41 18.27
N VAL A 10 -8.96 -4.11 17.17
CA VAL A 10 -8.48 -4.46 15.83
C VAL A 10 -7.08 -3.85 15.67
N PRO A 11 -6.05 -4.63 15.30
CA PRO A 11 -4.71 -4.09 15.13
C PRO A 11 -4.68 -3.08 13.99
N GLU A 12 -3.88 -2.03 14.18
CA GLU A 12 -3.71 -0.95 13.22
C GLU A 12 -3.10 -1.46 11.90
N SER A 13 -3.62 -0.99 10.76
CA SER A 13 -3.09 -1.30 9.44
C SER A 13 -1.74 -0.61 9.21
N ASN A 14 -0.99 -1.06 8.21
CA ASN A 14 0.27 -0.40 7.87
C ASN A 14 0.04 1.02 7.31
N ALA A 15 -1.04 1.24 6.56
CA ALA A 15 -1.42 2.57 6.10
C ALA A 15 -1.70 3.53 7.28
N GLN A 16 -2.42 3.04 8.30
CA GLN A 16 -2.71 3.80 9.52
C GLN A 16 -1.43 4.13 10.31
N LYS A 17 -0.47 3.21 10.41
CA LYS A 17 0.84 3.49 11.02
C LYS A 17 1.59 4.63 10.32
N VAL A 18 1.62 4.64 8.98
CA VAL A 18 2.27 5.70 8.20
C VAL A 18 1.53 7.04 8.34
N GLN A 19 0.20 7.01 8.43
CA GLN A 19 -0.61 8.20 8.74
C GLN A 19 -0.29 8.75 10.13
N ALA A 20 -0.19 7.89 11.14
CA ALA A 20 0.17 8.28 12.50
C ALA A 20 1.57 8.91 12.56
N PHE A 21 2.54 8.36 11.82
CA PHE A 21 3.87 8.95 11.69
C PHE A 21 3.81 10.36 11.10
N HIS A 22 3.06 10.57 10.01
CA HIS A 22 2.93 11.88 9.37
C HIS A 22 2.24 12.91 10.26
N ALA A 23 1.27 12.50 11.07
CA ALA A 23 0.68 13.35 12.09
C ALA A 23 1.71 13.72 13.17
N ALA A 24 2.58 12.79 13.58
CA ALA A 24 3.60 13.01 14.60
C ALA A 24 4.75 13.95 14.17
N ILE A 25 4.99 14.08 12.85
CA ILE A 25 5.98 15.02 12.29
C ILE A 25 5.34 16.33 11.77
N ASP A 26 4.14 16.68 12.25
CA ASP A 26 3.38 17.87 11.86
C ASP A 26 3.17 18.01 10.34
N SER A 27 3.04 16.87 9.65
CA SER A 27 2.82 16.80 8.20
C SER A 27 1.57 15.95 7.86
N PRO A 28 0.39 16.26 8.44
CA PRO A 28 -0.79 15.42 8.27
C PRO A 28 -1.23 15.33 6.79
N TYR A 29 -1.90 14.23 6.49
CA TYR A 29 -2.50 13.99 5.19
C TYR A 29 -3.89 14.62 5.04
N PRO A 30 -4.30 14.96 3.80
CA PRO A 30 -5.71 15.21 3.50
C PRO A 30 -6.56 14.03 3.95
N GLN A 31 -7.76 14.32 4.46
CA GLN A 31 -8.69 13.26 4.93
C GLN A 31 -9.52 12.65 3.80
N ARG A 32 -9.38 13.16 2.57
CA ARG A 32 -10.09 12.71 1.37
C ARG A 32 -9.22 12.89 0.14
N PRO A 33 -9.54 12.17 -0.97
CA PRO A 33 -8.85 12.33 -2.23
C PRO A 33 -8.79 13.79 -2.68
N GLU A 34 -7.56 14.30 -2.84
CA GLU A 34 -7.26 15.66 -3.28
C GLU A 34 -6.03 15.65 -4.20
N VAL A 35 -5.99 16.58 -5.15
CA VAL A 35 -4.81 16.79 -6.02
C VAL A 35 -3.77 17.61 -5.25
N PRO A 36 -2.58 17.06 -4.90
CA PRO A 36 -1.56 17.83 -4.20
C PRO A 36 -0.89 18.86 -5.10
N ASN A 37 -0.14 19.79 -4.48
CA ASN A 37 0.75 20.69 -5.22
C ASN A 37 1.93 19.95 -5.87
N ALA A 38 2.60 20.64 -6.79
CA ALA A 38 3.71 20.06 -7.56
C ALA A 38 4.89 19.67 -6.67
N GLU A 39 5.17 20.44 -5.62
CA GLU A 39 6.25 20.18 -4.67
C GLU A 39 6.02 18.86 -3.92
N ARG A 40 4.79 18.61 -3.46
CA ARG A 40 4.44 17.37 -2.75
C ARG A 40 4.46 16.17 -3.68
N LEU A 41 3.98 16.31 -4.91
CA LEU A 41 4.08 15.25 -5.93
C LEU A 41 5.55 14.93 -6.25
N SER A 42 6.37 15.95 -6.44
CA SER A 42 7.81 15.82 -6.70
C SER A 42 8.52 15.11 -5.55
N LEU A 43 8.27 15.53 -4.31
CA LEU A 43 8.84 14.90 -3.11
C LEU A 43 8.48 13.41 -3.03
N ARG A 44 7.20 13.04 -3.23
CA ARG A 44 6.79 11.63 -3.15
C ARG A 44 7.41 10.79 -4.25
N LEU A 45 7.55 11.33 -5.45
CA LEU A 45 8.26 10.65 -6.54
C LEU A 45 9.75 10.48 -6.27
N THR A 46 10.40 11.46 -5.63
CA THR A 46 11.81 11.36 -5.22
C THR A 46 12.00 10.24 -4.20
N LEU A 47 11.21 10.23 -3.11
CA LEU A 47 11.30 9.20 -2.08
C LEU A 47 11.05 7.79 -2.65
N LEU A 48 10.05 7.62 -3.52
CA LEU A 48 9.80 6.34 -4.21
C LEU A 48 10.98 5.87 -5.05
N ARG A 49 11.73 6.79 -5.67
CA ARG A 49 12.90 6.45 -6.48
C ARG A 49 14.11 6.09 -5.62
N GLU A 50 14.31 6.79 -4.51
CA GLU A 50 15.37 6.52 -3.55
C GLU A 50 15.21 5.09 -3.00
N GLU A 51 14.06 4.76 -2.42
CA GLU A 51 13.83 3.40 -1.86
C GLU A 51 13.88 2.30 -2.93
N MET A 52 13.41 2.59 -4.15
CA MET A 52 13.51 1.61 -5.26
C MET A 52 14.97 1.34 -5.65
N GLN A 53 15.84 2.36 -5.62
CA GLN A 53 17.26 2.18 -5.90
C GLN A 53 17.94 1.30 -4.84
N GLU A 54 17.57 1.46 -3.57
CA GLU A 54 18.07 0.63 -2.47
C GLU A 54 17.59 -0.82 -2.60
N VAL A 55 16.30 -1.03 -2.91
CA VAL A 55 15.76 -2.35 -3.25
C VAL A 55 16.52 -3.00 -4.42
N GLU A 56 16.78 -2.25 -5.50
CA GLU A 56 17.53 -2.75 -6.65
C GLU A 56 18.95 -3.18 -6.28
N ALA A 57 19.64 -2.41 -5.43
CA ALA A 57 20.99 -2.74 -4.96
C ALA A 57 21.00 -4.05 -4.15
N GLU A 58 20.04 -4.25 -3.25
CA GLU A 58 19.95 -5.46 -2.44
C GLU A 58 19.56 -6.70 -3.27
N PHE A 59 18.69 -6.54 -4.28
CA PHE A 59 18.43 -7.62 -5.24
C PHE A 59 19.70 -8.01 -6.01
N GLN A 60 20.50 -7.03 -6.45
CA GLN A 60 21.76 -7.29 -7.15
C GLN A 60 22.77 -8.01 -6.24
N HIS A 61 22.91 -7.55 -5.00
CA HIS A 61 23.78 -8.16 -4.00
C HIS A 61 23.41 -9.63 -3.73
N LEU A 62 22.14 -9.91 -3.46
CA LEU A 62 21.66 -11.27 -3.19
C LEU A 62 21.80 -12.18 -4.43
N SER A 63 21.52 -11.65 -5.61
CA SER A 63 21.65 -12.42 -6.87
C SER A 63 23.12 -12.77 -7.19
N ALA A 64 24.06 -11.93 -6.78
CA ALA A 64 25.50 -12.19 -6.91
C ALA A 64 26.03 -13.20 -5.87
N ASN A 65 25.30 -13.41 -4.78
CA ASN A 65 25.69 -14.32 -3.69
C ASN A 65 24.64 -15.42 -3.46
N LEU A 66 24.58 -16.39 -4.37
CA LEU A 66 23.62 -17.50 -4.31
C LEU A 66 23.92 -18.53 -3.20
N ALA A 67 24.99 -18.35 -2.42
CA ALA A 67 25.28 -19.13 -1.21
C ALA A 67 24.70 -18.49 0.07
N ALA A 68 23.79 -17.52 -0.08
CA ALA A 68 23.14 -16.80 1.01
C ALA A 68 22.37 -17.70 1.98
N THR A 69 22.35 -17.27 3.23
CA THR A 69 21.57 -17.84 4.33
C THR A 69 20.30 -17.01 4.56
N PRO A 70 19.31 -17.51 5.33
CA PRO A 70 18.12 -16.71 5.68
C PRO A 70 18.45 -15.37 6.35
N ALA A 71 19.58 -15.24 7.04
CA ALA A 71 19.99 -13.99 7.67
C ALA A 71 20.37 -12.91 6.63
N ASP A 72 20.89 -13.33 5.47
CA ASP A 72 21.28 -12.43 4.39
C ASP A 72 20.07 -11.84 3.63
N LEU A 73 18.84 -12.30 3.93
CA LEU A 73 17.60 -11.72 3.42
C LEU A 73 17.19 -10.45 4.18
N ALA A 74 17.76 -10.20 5.36
CA ALA A 74 17.34 -9.10 6.22
C ALA A 74 17.49 -7.72 5.58
N PRO A 75 18.60 -7.39 4.87
CA PRO A 75 18.72 -6.12 4.16
C PRO A 75 17.62 -5.94 3.09
N LEU A 76 17.45 -6.91 2.19
CA LEU A 76 16.40 -6.84 1.17
C LEU A 76 14.99 -6.71 1.77
N ALA A 77 14.71 -7.41 2.88
CA ALA A 77 13.43 -7.30 3.57
C ALA A 77 13.22 -5.90 4.20
N HIS A 78 14.30 -5.25 4.65
CA HIS A 78 14.29 -3.86 5.13
C HIS A 78 13.91 -2.91 4.00
N GLU A 79 14.64 -2.94 2.88
CA GLU A 79 14.40 -1.98 1.79
C GLU A 79 13.03 -2.17 1.13
N LEU A 80 12.54 -3.41 1.07
CA LEU A 80 11.16 -3.67 0.64
C LEU A 80 10.13 -3.08 1.62
N ALA A 81 10.41 -3.10 2.92
CA ALA A 81 9.53 -2.48 3.92
C ALA A 81 9.56 -0.95 3.84
N ASP A 82 10.72 -0.34 3.57
CA ASP A 82 10.86 1.11 3.40
C ASP A 82 10.18 1.57 2.10
N LEU A 83 10.31 0.79 1.02
CA LEU A 83 9.53 1.01 -0.21
C LEU A 83 8.01 0.94 0.05
N LEU A 84 7.54 0.00 0.87
CA LEU A 84 6.13 -0.03 1.30
C LEU A 84 5.78 1.24 2.09
N TYR A 85 6.66 1.68 2.98
CA TYR A 85 6.45 2.86 3.82
C TYR A 85 6.26 4.13 2.99
N VAL A 86 7.15 4.40 2.03
CA VAL A 86 7.02 5.56 1.14
C VAL A 86 5.87 5.43 0.14
N THR A 87 5.50 4.20 -0.23
CA THR A 87 4.32 3.93 -1.08
C THR A 87 3.01 4.25 -0.36
N TYR A 88 2.84 3.78 0.88
CA TYR A 88 1.73 4.21 1.73
C TYR A 88 1.74 5.72 1.94
N GLY A 89 2.92 6.31 2.11
CA GLY A 89 3.04 7.75 2.29
C GLY A 89 2.66 8.56 1.03
N ALA A 90 2.88 8.00 -0.16
CA ALA A 90 2.42 8.59 -1.41
C ALA A 90 0.90 8.53 -1.53
N LEU A 91 0.26 7.40 -1.23
CA LEU A 91 -1.20 7.28 -1.22
C LEU A 91 -1.84 8.23 -0.20
N GLY A 92 -1.28 8.30 1.02
CA GLY A 92 -1.71 9.24 2.04
C GLY A 92 -1.55 10.70 1.60
N ALA A 93 -0.48 11.05 0.89
CA ALA A 93 -0.30 12.41 0.35
C ALA A 93 -1.38 12.81 -0.67
N LEU A 94 -2.04 11.85 -1.32
CA LEU A 94 -3.21 12.05 -2.19
C LEU A 94 -4.53 12.07 -1.41
N GLY A 95 -4.52 11.81 -0.11
CA GLY A 95 -5.72 11.63 0.72
C GLY A 95 -6.52 10.38 0.39
N VAL A 96 -5.90 9.39 -0.25
CA VAL A 96 -6.53 8.13 -0.67
C VAL A 96 -6.39 7.09 0.44
N ASP A 97 -7.48 6.36 0.73
CA ASP A 97 -7.44 5.21 1.62
C ASP A 97 -6.70 4.05 0.93
N ALA A 98 -5.45 3.83 1.35
CA ALA A 98 -4.61 2.79 0.79
C ALA A 98 -5.17 1.37 1.03
N ASP A 99 -5.83 1.14 2.17
CA ASP A 99 -6.41 -0.16 2.48
C ASP A 99 -7.62 -0.45 1.60
N ALA A 100 -8.47 0.57 1.35
CA ALA A 100 -9.62 0.46 0.46
C ALA A 100 -9.20 0.20 -1.00
N VAL A 101 -8.22 0.95 -1.50
CA VAL A 101 -7.66 0.75 -2.86
C VAL A 101 -7.00 -0.62 -2.98
N PHE A 102 -6.22 -1.03 -1.97
CA PHE A 102 -5.58 -2.35 -1.97
C PHE A 102 -6.61 -3.46 -1.95
N ALA A 103 -7.70 -3.33 -1.18
CA ALA A 103 -8.77 -4.32 -1.13
C ALA A 103 -9.44 -4.54 -2.49
N GLU A 104 -9.71 -3.48 -3.25
CA GLU A 104 -10.29 -3.58 -4.59
C GLU A 104 -9.30 -4.17 -5.61
N VAL A 105 -8.03 -3.77 -5.54
CA VAL A 105 -6.96 -4.38 -6.34
C VAL A 105 -6.80 -5.86 -6.01
N HIS A 106 -6.89 -6.23 -4.74
CA HIS A 106 -6.81 -7.60 -4.26
C HIS A 106 -7.99 -8.43 -4.75
N ARG A 107 -9.23 -7.93 -4.65
CA ARG A 107 -10.45 -8.57 -5.20
C ARG A 107 -10.27 -8.90 -6.68
N ALA A 108 -9.82 -7.92 -7.47
CA ALA A 108 -9.58 -8.11 -8.90
C ALA A 108 -8.41 -9.07 -9.18
N ASN A 109 -7.39 -9.14 -8.33
CA ASN A 109 -6.30 -10.11 -8.49
C ASN A 109 -6.73 -11.54 -8.11
N LEU A 110 -7.49 -11.71 -7.03
CA LEU A 110 -8.02 -13.01 -6.62
C LEU A 110 -8.97 -13.59 -7.68
N SER A 111 -9.78 -12.78 -8.33
CA SER A 111 -10.65 -13.26 -9.42
C SER A 111 -9.88 -13.75 -10.66
N LYS A 112 -8.56 -13.48 -10.76
CA LYS A 112 -7.71 -14.09 -11.81
C LYS A 112 -7.35 -15.54 -11.53
N THR A 113 -7.46 -16.00 -10.27
CA THR A 113 -6.99 -17.34 -9.86
C THR A 113 -7.78 -18.48 -10.51
N SER A 114 -9.00 -18.21 -10.99
CA SER A 114 -9.81 -19.15 -11.78
C SER A 114 -9.47 -19.17 -13.28
N GLY A 115 -8.54 -18.33 -13.73
CA GLY A 115 -8.09 -18.28 -15.13
C GLY A 115 -7.04 -19.35 -15.47
N PRO A 116 -6.72 -19.52 -16.77
CA PRO A 116 -5.66 -20.43 -17.19
C PRO A 116 -4.28 -19.90 -16.78
N ARG A 117 -3.30 -20.80 -16.66
CA ARG A 117 -1.87 -20.44 -16.47
C ARG A 117 -1.11 -20.57 -17.78
N ARG A 118 -0.25 -19.58 -18.07
CA ARG A 118 0.71 -19.65 -19.18
C ARG A 118 1.86 -20.60 -18.82
N ALA A 119 2.59 -21.08 -19.84
CA ALA A 119 3.70 -22.01 -19.68
C ALA A 119 4.85 -21.49 -18.78
N ASP A 120 5.01 -20.18 -18.62
CA ASP A 120 5.99 -19.55 -17.73
C ASP A 120 5.46 -19.32 -16.29
N GLY A 121 4.31 -19.89 -15.96
CA GLY A 121 3.68 -19.75 -14.64
C GLY A 121 2.83 -18.50 -14.45
N LYS A 122 2.75 -17.59 -15.44
CA LYS A 122 1.91 -16.39 -15.34
C LYS A 122 0.42 -16.74 -15.29
N GLN A 123 -0.27 -16.30 -14.25
CA GLN A 123 -1.73 -16.41 -14.12
C GLN A 123 -2.41 -15.45 -15.11
N LEU A 124 -3.26 -15.97 -15.99
CA LEU A 124 -4.04 -15.19 -16.95
C LEU A 124 -5.45 -14.92 -16.43
N LYS A 125 -6.11 -13.94 -17.06
CA LYS A 125 -7.48 -13.56 -16.71
C LYS A 125 -8.47 -14.59 -17.28
N PRO A 126 -9.46 -15.07 -16.49
CA PRO A 126 -10.56 -15.85 -17.02
C PRO A 126 -11.48 -14.99 -17.91
N GLU A 127 -12.37 -15.64 -18.65
CA GLU A 127 -13.48 -14.98 -19.33
C GLU A 127 -14.37 -14.25 -18.30
N GLY A 128 -14.86 -13.05 -18.65
CA GLY A 128 -15.68 -12.23 -17.75
C GLY A 128 -14.92 -11.54 -16.59
N TRP A 129 -13.60 -11.64 -16.54
CA TRP A 129 -12.80 -10.97 -15.51
C TRP A 129 -12.97 -9.44 -15.54
N GLN A 130 -13.19 -8.85 -14.36
CA GLN A 130 -13.31 -7.40 -14.19
C GLN A 130 -12.06 -6.80 -13.57
N LYS A 131 -11.63 -5.66 -14.13
CA LYS A 131 -10.55 -4.86 -13.57
C LYS A 131 -11.00 -4.24 -12.25
N ALA A 132 -10.03 -4.00 -11.37
CA ALA A 132 -10.22 -3.17 -10.18
C ALA A 132 -10.77 -1.79 -10.59
N ASP A 133 -11.89 -1.38 -10.00
CA ASP A 133 -12.45 -0.04 -10.17
C ASP A 133 -12.02 0.89 -9.04
N VAL A 134 -10.77 1.34 -9.13
CA VAL A 134 -10.18 2.26 -8.15
C VAL A 134 -10.88 3.63 -8.17
N LEU A 135 -11.45 4.04 -9.31
CA LEU A 135 -12.18 5.30 -9.40
C LEU A 135 -13.45 5.23 -8.55
N GLU A 136 -14.20 4.13 -8.62
CA GLU A 136 -15.40 3.94 -7.79
C GLU A 136 -15.05 3.99 -6.29
N VAL A 137 -13.96 3.34 -5.88
CA VAL A 137 -13.47 3.38 -4.48
C VAL A 137 -13.19 4.82 -4.06
N MET A 138 -12.39 5.57 -4.84
CA MET A 138 -12.06 6.96 -4.53
C MET A 138 -13.32 7.86 -4.50
N LEU A 139 -14.28 7.65 -5.40
CA LEU A 139 -15.53 8.41 -5.41
C LEU A 139 -16.43 8.09 -4.19
N ALA A 140 -16.39 6.86 -3.68
CA ALA A 140 -17.10 6.48 -2.47
C ALA A 140 -16.52 7.18 -1.24
N GLU A 141 -15.19 7.32 -1.14
CA GLU A 141 -14.49 8.06 -0.08
C GLU A 141 -14.89 9.55 -0.03
N VAL A 142 -15.10 10.17 -1.20
CA VAL A 142 -15.55 11.56 -1.28
C VAL A 142 -16.98 11.71 -0.73
N LYS A 143 -17.87 10.76 -1.04
CA LYS A 143 -19.30 10.77 -0.66
C LYS A 143 -19.53 10.44 0.82
N SER A 144 -18.77 9.51 1.38
CA SER A 144 -18.91 9.06 2.77
C SER A 144 -18.57 10.13 3.80
N GLY A 145 -17.84 11.19 3.40
CA GLY A 145 -17.50 12.30 4.27
C GLY A 145 -18.47 13.49 4.27
N SER A 146 -19.55 13.53 3.48
CA SER A 146 -20.46 14.71 3.46
C SER A 146 -20.83 15.19 4.88
N PRO A 147 -20.84 16.51 5.18
CA PRO A 147 -21.04 17.00 6.52
C PRO A 147 -22.39 16.52 7.07
N VAL A 148 -22.40 16.10 8.34
CA VAL A 148 -23.63 16.18 9.15
C VAL A 148 -24.01 17.66 9.16
N GLU A 149 -25.07 18.02 8.44
CA GLU A 149 -25.69 19.33 8.57
C GLU A 149 -25.91 19.61 10.07
N LYS A 150 -25.34 20.72 10.55
CA LYS A 150 -25.68 21.29 11.85
C LYS A 150 -26.75 22.35 11.65
#